data_AF-A0A2V7NUX0-F1
#
_entry.id   AF-A0A2V7NUX0-F1
#
_cell.length_a   1.000
_cell.length_b   1.000
_cell.length_c   1.000
_cell.angle_alpha   90.00
_cell.angle_beta   90.00
_cell.angle_gamma   90.00
#
_symmetry.space_group_name_H-M   'P 1'
#
loop_
_entity.id
_entity.type
_entity.pdbx_description
1 polymer ?
#
loop_
_entity_poly.entity_id
_entity_poly.type
_entity_poly.pdbx_seq_one_letter_code
_entity_poly.pdbx_strand_id
1 'polypeptide(L)'
;MELAEMGAIPRETVEAVLARWFHHRADRGFSFFPWFADGPCHRTLEAALWWGARRDTASLQRLVSQEESGARAVRNVAVAIDARPVPGFARAALALARGDTSLALSRFLALPDSLCPDAQQLREVRFRLLAATGRDHQAAAVFDGSHDRRVPLMLERARLAERLGDRPTAINYYRFVAQAWLHADPELQPYVAEARAALQRLTGEPAR
;
A
#
# COMPACT_ATOMS: atom_id res chain seq x y z
N MET A 1 2.11 -0.80 9.71
CA MET A 1 3.38 -1.03 8.98
C MET A 1 4.24 0.23 8.82
N GLU A 2 3.66 1.40 8.58
CA GLU A 2 4.39 2.68 8.37
C GLU A 2 5.47 2.97 9.44
N LEU A 3 5.16 2.84 10.73
CA LEU A 3 6.14 3.02 11.82
C LEU A 3 7.30 2.01 11.78
N ALA A 4 7.06 0.78 11.33
CA ALA A 4 8.11 -0.24 11.16
C ALA A 4 8.96 0.01 9.91
N GLU A 5 8.37 0.56 8.85
CA GLU A 5 9.09 0.98 7.64
C GLU A 5 9.98 2.21 7.90
N MET A 6 9.58 3.06 8.84
CA MET A 6 10.36 4.19 9.35
C MET A 6 11.39 3.80 10.44
N GLY A 7 11.54 2.50 10.74
CA GLY A 7 12.56 2.01 11.67
C GLY A 7 12.26 2.17 13.16
N ALA A 8 11.06 2.64 13.53
CA ALA A 8 10.67 2.82 14.94
C ALA A 8 10.36 1.50 15.68
N ILE A 9 10.21 0.39 14.94
CA ILE A 9 9.96 -0.95 15.49
C ILE A 9 11.06 -1.91 15.00
N PRO A 10 11.72 -2.66 15.89
CA PRO A 10 12.73 -3.64 15.51
C PRO A 10 12.19 -4.68 14.53
N ARG A 11 13.04 -5.07 13.58
CA ARG A 11 12.69 -6.01 12.51
C ARG A 11 12.24 -7.35 13.06
N GLU A 12 12.97 -7.91 14.03
CA GLU A 12 12.63 -9.20 14.65
C GLU A 12 11.24 -9.18 15.28
N THR A 13 10.81 -8.04 15.82
CA THR A 13 9.47 -7.87 16.40
C THR A 13 8.40 -7.97 15.33
N VAL A 14 8.59 -7.34 14.17
CA VAL A 14 7.64 -7.41 13.05
C VAL A 14 7.59 -8.82 12.48
N GLU A 15 8.74 -9.45 12.24
CA GLU A 15 8.81 -10.83 11.75
C GLU A 15 8.16 -11.82 12.71
N ALA A 16 8.38 -11.67 14.02
CA ALA A 16 7.77 -12.52 15.04
C ALA A 16 6.24 -12.33 15.11
N VAL A 17 5.74 -11.10 15.03
CA VAL A 17 4.29 -10.83 15.02
C VAL A 17 3.63 -11.40 13.77
N LEU A 18 4.21 -11.14 12.59
CA LEU A 18 3.72 -11.69 11.33
C LEU A 18 3.74 -13.22 11.39
N ALA A 19 4.88 -13.84 11.76
CA ALA A 19 5.01 -15.29 11.88
C ALA A 19 4.01 -15.88 12.90
N ARG A 20 3.78 -15.22 14.04
CA ARG A 20 2.78 -15.67 15.02
C ARG A 20 1.36 -15.64 14.44
N TRP A 21 1.00 -14.59 13.70
CA TRP A 21 -0.28 -14.55 12.97
C TRP A 21 -0.39 -15.66 11.92
N PHE A 22 0.73 -16.06 11.32
CA PHE A 22 0.79 -17.17 10.37
C PHE A 22 0.66 -18.55 11.00
N HIS A 23 1.16 -18.75 12.22
CA HIS A 23 1.17 -20.04 12.89
C HIS A 23 -0.06 -20.27 13.79
N HIS A 24 -0.66 -19.23 14.37
CA HIS A 24 -1.83 -19.34 15.24
C HIS A 24 -3.08 -18.68 14.64
N ARG A 25 -3.86 -19.48 13.88
CA ARG A 25 -5.24 -19.12 13.44
C ARG A 25 -6.23 -18.89 14.60
N ALA A 26 -5.84 -19.25 15.82
CA ALA A 26 -6.67 -19.25 17.03
C ALA A 26 -6.57 -17.98 17.88
N ASP A 27 -5.57 -17.11 17.66
CA ASP A 27 -5.50 -15.78 18.29
C ASP A 27 -6.45 -14.80 17.59
N ARG A 28 -7.72 -15.22 17.48
CA ARG A 28 -8.84 -14.37 17.06
C ARG A 28 -9.17 -13.48 18.25
N GLY A 29 -8.40 -12.39 18.40
CA GLY A 29 -8.75 -11.33 19.32
C GLY A 29 -10.20 -10.92 19.07
N PHE A 30 -11.05 -11.10 20.07
CA PHE A 30 -12.46 -10.72 20.06
C PHE A 30 -12.53 -9.20 20.21
N SER A 31 -12.14 -8.45 19.17
CA SER A 31 -12.35 -7.01 19.15
C SER A 31 -13.77 -6.71 18.68
N PHE A 32 -14.52 -6.03 19.53
CA PHE A 32 -15.97 -5.79 19.44
C PHE A 32 -16.43 -4.95 18.22
N PHE A 33 -15.50 -4.55 17.32
CA PHE A 33 -15.77 -3.89 16.04
C PHE A 33 -14.91 -4.49 14.90
N PRO A 34 -15.29 -5.65 14.32
CA PRO A 34 -14.32 -6.54 13.66
C PRO A 34 -14.19 -6.48 12.11
N TRP A 35 -14.46 -5.35 11.43
CA TRP A 35 -14.57 -5.36 9.95
C TRP A 35 -13.64 -4.40 9.17
N PHE A 36 -12.96 -3.45 9.82
CA PHE A 36 -12.28 -2.36 9.09
C PHE A 36 -10.75 -2.27 9.23
N ALA A 37 -10.09 -3.07 10.08
CA ALA A 37 -8.64 -2.92 10.30
C ALA A 37 -7.84 -4.23 10.39
N ASP A 38 -8.35 -5.26 11.08
CA ASP A 38 -7.52 -6.41 11.48
C ASP A 38 -7.97 -7.77 10.93
N GLY A 39 -8.80 -7.76 9.88
CA GLY A 39 -9.31 -8.98 9.23
C GLY A 39 -8.23 -9.79 8.50
N PRO A 40 -8.50 -11.06 8.13
CA PRO A 40 -7.54 -11.94 7.45
C PRO A 40 -6.98 -11.34 6.15
N CYS A 41 -7.77 -10.50 5.47
CA CYS A 41 -7.34 -9.81 4.27
C CYS A 41 -6.20 -8.80 4.54
N HIS A 42 -6.40 -7.86 5.48
CA HIS A 42 -5.40 -6.83 5.80
C HIS A 42 -4.08 -7.46 6.24
N ARG A 43 -4.12 -8.47 7.11
CA ARG A 43 -2.90 -9.16 7.58
C ARG A 43 -2.15 -9.86 6.44
N THR A 44 -2.88 -10.52 5.54
CA THR A 44 -2.28 -11.20 4.38
C THR A 44 -1.63 -10.19 3.43
N LEU A 45 -2.32 -9.08 3.17
CA LEU A 45 -1.80 -7.99 2.35
C LEU A 45 -0.55 -7.35 2.98
N GLU A 46 -0.59 -6.99 4.27
CA GLU A 46 0.54 -6.38 4.97
C GLU A 46 1.76 -7.31 4.99
N ALA A 47 1.58 -8.59 5.28
CA ALA A 47 2.67 -9.56 5.24
C ALA A 47 3.24 -9.76 3.84
N ALA A 48 2.37 -9.83 2.82
CA ALA A 48 2.79 -9.96 1.44
C ALA A 48 3.62 -8.74 1.01
N LEU A 49 3.19 -7.52 1.36
CA LEU A 49 3.93 -6.29 1.07
C LEU A 49 5.24 -6.22 1.86
N TRP A 50 5.24 -6.60 3.14
CA TRP A 50 6.43 -6.62 3.99
C TRP A 50 7.54 -7.53 3.45
N TRP A 51 7.20 -8.78 3.15
CA TRP A 51 8.14 -9.75 2.59
C TRP A 51 8.49 -9.40 1.13
N GLY A 52 7.54 -8.83 0.38
CA GLY A 52 7.74 -8.31 -0.97
C GLY A 52 8.83 -7.24 -1.02
N ALA A 53 8.75 -6.23 -0.15
CA ALA A 53 9.74 -5.16 -0.04
C ALA A 53 11.16 -5.67 0.28
N ARG A 54 11.26 -6.81 0.98
CA ARG A 54 12.54 -7.45 1.36
C ARG A 54 13.01 -8.53 0.40
N ARG A 55 12.23 -8.80 -0.66
CA ARG A 55 12.45 -9.92 -1.58
C ARG A 55 12.56 -11.28 -0.88
N ASP A 56 11.87 -11.46 0.26
CA ASP A 56 11.80 -12.75 0.95
C ASP A 56 10.84 -13.69 0.20
N THR A 57 11.36 -14.29 -0.86
CA THR A 57 10.60 -15.19 -1.73
C THR A 57 10.20 -16.50 -1.03
N ALA A 58 10.95 -16.93 0.00
CA ALA A 58 10.64 -18.15 0.75
C ALA A 58 9.40 -17.98 1.63
N SER A 59 9.30 -16.84 2.34
CA SER A 59 8.11 -16.51 3.12
C SER A 59 6.89 -16.23 2.22
N LEU A 60 7.09 -15.57 1.08
CA LEU A 60 6.04 -15.37 0.08
C LEU A 60 5.54 -16.68 -0.53
N GLN A 61 6.42 -17.64 -0.82
CA GLN A 61 6.02 -18.97 -1.31
C GLN A 61 5.16 -19.72 -0.28
N ARG A 62 5.56 -19.70 1.00
CA ARG A 62 4.74 -20.27 2.08
C ARG A 62 3.36 -19.61 2.14
N LEU A 63 3.30 -18.29 2.00
CA LEU A 63 2.04 -17.55 1.98
C LEU A 63 1.15 -17.93 0.79
N VAL A 64 1.72 -18.07 -0.41
CA VAL A 64 1.01 -18.55 -1.60
C VAL A 64 0.40 -19.94 -1.35
N SER A 65 1.16 -20.88 -0.81
CA SER A 65 0.64 -22.23 -0.51
C SER A 65 -0.52 -22.19 0.49
N GLN A 66 -0.50 -21.27 1.45
CA GLN A 66 -1.58 -21.09 2.42
C GLN A 66 -2.85 -20.48 1.80
N GLU A 67 -2.70 -19.43 0.99
CA GLU A 67 -3.81 -18.82 0.24
C GLU A 67 -4.51 -19.87 -0.63
N GLU A 68 -3.74 -20.68 -1.36
CA GLU A 68 -4.28 -21.75 -2.21
C GLU A 68 -5.00 -22.83 -1.42
N SER A 69 -4.41 -23.27 -0.31
CA SER A 69 -5.00 -24.30 0.53
C SER A 69 -6.30 -23.83 1.17
N GLY A 70 -6.34 -22.57 1.60
CA GLY A 70 -7.55 -21.93 2.10
C GLY A 70 -8.63 -21.75 1.02
N ALA A 71 -8.26 -21.32 -0.19
CA ALA A 71 -9.19 -21.20 -1.32
C ALA A 71 -9.75 -22.56 -1.78
N ARG A 72 -9.01 -23.66 -1.56
CA ARG A 72 -9.51 -25.04 -1.76
C ARG A 72 -10.48 -25.44 -0.64
N ALA A 73 -10.16 -25.15 0.62
CA ALA A 73 -11.01 -25.50 1.76
C ALA A 73 -12.38 -24.80 1.73
N VAL A 74 -12.43 -23.53 1.33
CA VAL A 74 -13.67 -22.73 1.23
C VAL A 74 -14.61 -23.22 0.12
N ARG A 75 -14.10 -23.90 -0.93
CA ARG A 75 -14.97 -24.52 -1.94
C ARG A 75 -15.78 -25.70 -1.39
N ASN A 76 -15.32 -26.29 -0.28
CA ASN A 76 -15.87 -27.54 0.26
C ASN A 76 -16.71 -27.33 1.53
N VAL A 77 -16.70 -26.12 2.13
CA VAL A 77 -17.43 -25.81 3.37
C VAL A 77 -18.02 -24.40 3.26
N ALA A 78 -19.25 -24.22 3.72
CA ALA A 78 -19.88 -22.91 3.87
C ALA A 78 -19.17 -22.08 4.98
N VAL A 79 -17.99 -21.55 4.63
CA VAL A 79 -17.20 -20.69 5.50
C VAL A 79 -17.72 -19.25 5.34
N ALA A 80 -17.93 -18.58 6.48
CA ALA A 80 -18.26 -17.15 6.54
C ALA A 80 -17.31 -16.35 5.64
N ILE A 81 -17.84 -15.37 4.89
CA ILE A 81 -17.09 -14.60 3.88
C ILE A 81 -15.79 -14.01 4.47
N ASP A 82 -15.82 -13.65 5.75
CA ASP A 82 -14.75 -12.91 6.45
C ASP A 82 -13.63 -13.83 6.95
N ALA A 83 -13.86 -15.14 6.93
CA ALA A 83 -12.85 -16.15 7.22
C ALA A 83 -12.21 -16.71 5.94
N ARG A 84 -12.62 -16.22 4.76
CA ARG A 84 -12.04 -16.65 3.48
C ARG A 84 -10.67 -15.99 3.32
N PRO A 85 -9.59 -16.76 3.11
CA PRO A 85 -8.33 -16.17 2.69
C PRO A 85 -8.56 -15.52 1.34
N VAL A 86 -8.08 -14.29 1.18
CA VAL A 86 -8.17 -13.56 -0.08
C VAL A 86 -7.04 -14.04 -0.98
N PRO A 87 -7.33 -14.82 -2.03
CA PRO A 87 -6.28 -15.41 -2.84
C PRO A 87 -5.65 -14.34 -3.75
N GLY A 88 -4.32 -14.36 -3.85
CA GLY A 88 -3.60 -13.68 -4.92
C GLY A 88 -2.68 -12.54 -4.49
N PHE A 89 -2.79 -12.01 -3.27
CA PHE A 89 -1.86 -10.99 -2.77
C PHE A 89 -0.43 -11.52 -2.72
N ALA A 90 -0.26 -12.72 -2.15
CA ALA A 90 1.06 -13.34 -2.04
C ALA A 90 1.68 -13.62 -3.41
N ARG A 91 0.88 -14.03 -4.41
CA ARG A 91 1.38 -14.27 -5.77
C ARG A 91 1.77 -12.98 -6.48
N ALA A 92 1.04 -11.89 -6.25
CA ALA A 92 1.37 -10.58 -6.78
C ALA A 92 2.67 -10.04 -6.16
N ALA A 93 2.78 -10.11 -4.82
CA ALA A 93 3.99 -9.73 -4.10
C ALA A 93 5.19 -10.63 -4.44
N LEU A 94 5.01 -11.93 -4.66
CA LEU A 94 6.07 -12.83 -5.09
C LEU A 94 6.62 -12.49 -6.48
N ALA A 95 5.75 -12.09 -7.43
CA ALA A 95 6.19 -11.59 -8.73
C ALA A 95 7.03 -10.31 -8.56
N LEU A 96 6.58 -9.38 -7.73
CA LEU A 96 7.30 -8.14 -7.45
C LEU A 96 8.66 -8.41 -6.78
N ALA A 97 8.71 -9.31 -5.80
CA ALA A 97 9.94 -9.73 -5.12
C ALA A 97 10.97 -10.36 -6.06
N ARG A 98 10.51 -11.01 -7.13
CA ARG A 98 11.34 -11.60 -8.20
C ARG A 98 11.76 -10.59 -9.27
N GLY A 99 11.30 -9.34 -9.18
CA GLY A 99 11.57 -8.29 -10.16
C GLY A 99 10.65 -8.30 -11.38
N ASP A 100 9.61 -9.14 -11.42
CA ASP A 100 8.64 -9.17 -12.51
C ASP A 100 7.52 -8.14 -12.25
N THR A 101 7.84 -6.87 -12.47
CA THR A 101 6.96 -5.73 -12.21
C THR A 101 5.69 -5.76 -13.08
N SER A 102 5.80 -6.24 -14.33
CA SER A 102 4.67 -6.35 -15.25
C SER A 102 3.66 -7.40 -14.78
N LEU A 103 4.14 -8.58 -14.35
CA LEU A 103 3.29 -9.62 -13.81
C LEU A 103 2.74 -9.27 -12.42
N ALA A 104 3.53 -8.57 -11.60
CA ALA A 104 3.05 -8.05 -10.32
C ALA A 104 1.90 -7.07 -10.53
N LEU A 105 2.08 -6.09 -11.43
CA LEU A 105 1.08 -5.08 -11.74
C LEU A 105 -0.21 -5.72 -12.27
N SER A 106 -0.12 -6.65 -13.22
CA SER A 106 -1.30 -7.33 -13.76
C SER A 106 -2.08 -8.08 -12.67
N ARG A 107 -1.37 -8.75 -11.75
CA ARG A 107 -1.99 -9.44 -10.61
C ARG A 107 -2.62 -8.48 -9.61
N PHE A 108 -1.95 -7.40 -9.25
CA PHE A 108 -2.51 -6.42 -8.30
C PHE A 108 -3.75 -5.72 -8.88
N LEU A 109 -3.76 -5.41 -10.18
CA LEU A 109 -4.93 -4.82 -10.85
C LEU A 109 -6.11 -5.80 -10.98
N ALA A 110 -5.84 -7.10 -11.08
CA ALA A 110 -6.87 -8.12 -11.21
C ALA A 110 -7.65 -8.41 -9.91
N LEU A 111 -7.19 -7.91 -8.76
CA LEU A 111 -7.86 -8.10 -7.47
C LEU A 111 -9.03 -7.09 -7.34
N PRO A 112 -10.29 -7.50 -7.15
CA PRO A 112 -11.36 -6.56 -6.86
C PRO A 112 -11.16 -5.85 -5.51
N ASP A 113 -11.49 -4.56 -5.43
CA ASP A 113 -11.49 -3.79 -4.16
C ASP A 113 -12.42 -4.41 -3.11
N SER A 114 -13.50 -5.07 -3.55
CA SER A 114 -14.45 -5.76 -2.69
C SER A 114 -13.86 -6.97 -1.95
N LEU A 115 -12.71 -7.50 -2.40
CA LEU A 115 -12.01 -8.57 -1.67
C LEU A 115 -11.39 -8.07 -0.36
N CYS A 116 -11.09 -6.77 -0.28
CA CYS A 116 -10.50 -6.13 0.88
C CYS A 116 -11.05 -4.71 1.00
N PRO A 117 -12.30 -4.54 1.47
CA PRO A 117 -12.87 -3.22 1.69
C PRO A 117 -11.91 -2.36 2.52
N ASP A 118 -11.77 -1.09 2.13
CA ASP A 118 -10.93 -0.09 2.81
C ASP A 118 -9.42 -0.41 2.93
N ALA A 119 -8.91 -1.40 2.19
CA ALA A 119 -7.48 -1.66 2.10
C ALA A 119 -6.74 -0.57 1.30
N GLN A 120 -6.42 0.55 1.96
CA GLN A 120 -5.68 1.66 1.36
C GLN A 120 -4.31 1.21 0.82
N GLN A 121 -3.68 0.24 1.47
CA GLN A 121 -2.40 -0.34 1.04
C GLN A 121 -2.48 -1.00 -0.34
N LEU A 122 -3.64 -1.56 -0.72
CA LEU A 122 -3.84 -2.14 -2.04
C LEU A 122 -3.91 -1.06 -3.13
N ARG A 123 -4.55 0.07 -2.82
CA ARG A 123 -4.58 1.21 -3.74
C ARG A 123 -3.21 1.88 -3.84
N GLU A 124 -2.50 2.01 -2.71
CA GLU A 124 -1.13 2.52 -2.66
C GLU A 124 -0.18 1.70 -3.54
N VAL A 125 -0.17 0.36 -3.42
CA VAL A 125 0.74 -0.47 -4.25
C VAL A 125 0.38 -0.36 -5.73
N ARG A 126 -0.89 -0.27 -6.10
CA ARG A 126 -1.32 -0.05 -7.48
C ARG A 126 -0.88 1.30 -8.01
N PHE A 127 -1.12 2.37 -7.23
CA PHE A 127 -0.69 3.71 -7.55
C PHE A 127 0.82 3.75 -7.85
N ARG A 128 1.64 3.21 -6.93
CA ARG A 128 3.10 3.17 -7.11
C ARG A 128 3.55 2.33 -8.29
N LEU A 129 2.96 1.15 -8.51
CA LEU A 129 3.31 0.29 -9.64
C LEU A 129 2.89 0.90 -10.99
N LEU A 130 1.74 1.56 -11.05
CA LEU A 130 1.30 2.27 -12.25
C LEU A 130 2.23 3.45 -12.57
N ALA A 131 2.58 4.26 -11.55
CA ALA A 131 3.51 5.37 -11.72
C ALA A 131 4.91 4.88 -12.13
N ALA A 132 5.43 3.82 -11.50
CA ALA A 132 6.74 3.24 -11.81
C ALA A 132 6.81 2.62 -13.22
N THR A 133 5.66 2.26 -13.81
CA THR A 133 5.57 1.72 -15.18
C THR A 133 5.17 2.77 -16.22
N GLY A 134 5.18 4.06 -15.85
CA GLY A 134 4.84 5.18 -16.75
C GLY A 134 3.36 5.31 -17.07
N ARG A 135 2.47 4.59 -16.37
CA ARG A 135 1.01 4.66 -16.55
C ARG A 135 0.42 5.77 -15.66
N ASP A 136 0.98 6.96 -15.77
CA ASP A 136 0.78 8.07 -14.84
C ASP A 136 -0.69 8.52 -14.71
N HIS A 137 -1.46 8.59 -15.81
CA HIS A 137 -2.89 8.91 -15.75
C HIS A 137 -3.71 7.89 -14.96
N GLN A 138 -3.36 6.61 -15.07
CA GLN A 138 -4.07 5.56 -14.35
C GLN A 138 -3.66 5.52 -12.88
N ALA A 139 -2.39 5.82 -12.58
CA ALA A 139 -1.93 6.02 -11.21
C ALA A 139 -2.75 7.16 -10.55
N ALA A 140 -2.90 8.29 -11.24
CA ALA A 140 -3.70 9.42 -10.75
C ALA A 140 -5.14 8.99 -10.46
N ALA A 141 -5.80 8.28 -11.38
CA ALA A 141 -7.17 7.79 -11.17
C ALA A 141 -7.30 6.84 -9.96
N VAL A 142 -6.34 5.95 -9.73
CA VAL A 142 -6.33 5.06 -8.55
C VAL A 142 -6.20 5.86 -7.25
N PHE A 143 -5.33 6.87 -7.23
CA PHE A 143 -5.15 7.73 -6.06
C PHE A 143 -6.38 8.60 -5.80
N ASP A 144 -6.93 9.21 -6.85
CA ASP A 144 -8.06 10.15 -6.72
C ASP A 144 -9.36 9.43 -6.32
N GLY A 145 -9.47 8.12 -6.58
CA GLY A 145 -10.53 7.25 -6.06
C GLY A 145 -10.29 6.74 -4.62
N SER A 146 -9.17 7.10 -4.00
CA SER A 146 -8.83 6.74 -2.62
C SER A 146 -9.13 7.91 -1.65
N HIS A 147 -9.43 7.56 -0.41
CA HIS A 147 -9.58 8.50 0.71
C HIS A 147 -8.29 8.62 1.54
N ASP A 148 -7.18 8.03 1.09
CA ASP A 148 -5.91 8.05 1.81
C ASP A 148 -5.32 9.46 1.82
N ARG A 149 -5.13 10.00 3.04
CA ARG A 149 -4.58 11.34 3.27
C ARG A 149 -3.20 11.35 3.93
N ARG A 150 -2.48 10.23 3.94
CA ARG A 150 -1.12 10.17 4.45
C ARG A 150 -0.20 11.10 3.65
N VAL A 151 0.56 11.93 4.37
CA VAL A 151 1.39 13.00 3.79
C VAL A 151 2.42 12.49 2.77
N PRO A 152 3.12 11.35 2.97
CA PRO A 152 4.02 10.81 1.95
C PRO A 152 3.32 10.53 0.61
N LEU A 153 2.11 9.96 0.65
CA LEU A 153 1.37 9.62 -0.57
C LEU A 153 0.82 10.88 -1.27
N MET A 154 0.47 11.91 -0.51
CA MET A 154 0.14 13.24 -1.06
C MET A 154 1.32 13.85 -1.82
N LEU A 155 2.53 13.73 -1.28
CA LEU A 155 3.73 14.21 -1.96
C LEU A 155 3.97 13.43 -3.26
N GLU A 156 3.82 12.10 -3.25
CA GLU A 156 3.92 11.30 -4.48
C GLU A 156 2.87 11.71 -5.53
N ARG A 157 1.62 11.98 -5.13
CA ARG A 157 0.57 12.47 -6.03
C ARG A 157 0.88 13.87 -6.57
N ALA A 158 1.48 14.75 -5.76
CA ALA A 158 1.90 16.09 -6.19
C ALA A 158 2.97 16.02 -7.28
N ARG A 159 3.99 15.17 -7.08
CA ARG A 159 5.04 14.90 -8.08
C ARG A 159 4.46 14.32 -9.36
N LEU A 160 3.52 13.39 -9.25
CA LEU A 160 2.80 12.82 -10.40
C LEU A 160 2.01 13.89 -11.17
N ALA A 161 1.32 14.79 -10.46
CA ALA A 161 0.59 15.90 -11.07
C ALA A 161 1.52 16.84 -11.85
N GLU A 162 2.68 17.19 -11.29
CA GLU A 162 3.70 18.01 -11.94
C GLU A 162 4.22 17.34 -13.23
N ARG A 163 4.48 16.03 -13.20
CA ARG A 163 4.87 15.26 -14.42
C ARG A 163 3.78 15.24 -15.49
N LEU A 164 2.52 15.18 -15.09
CA LEU A 164 1.36 15.21 -15.99
C LEU A 164 1.05 16.62 -16.51
N GLY A 165 1.75 17.66 -16.03
CA GLY A 165 1.44 19.05 -16.33
C GLY A 165 0.16 19.57 -15.65
N ASP A 166 -0.43 18.79 -14.74
CA ASP A 166 -1.61 19.18 -13.96
C ASP A 166 -1.20 20.08 -12.79
N ARG A 167 -0.89 21.33 -13.16
CA ARG A 167 -0.40 22.36 -12.26
C ARG A 167 -1.36 22.67 -11.10
N PRO A 168 -2.68 22.87 -11.31
CA PRO A 168 -3.60 23.13 -10.21
C PRO A 168 -3.57 22.03 -9.14
N THR A 169 -3.58 20.77 -9.57
CA THR A 169 -3.52 19.62 -8.67
C THR A 169 -2.16 19.51 -7.96
N ALA A 170 -1.06 19.73 -8.67
CA ALA A 170 0.28 19.74 -8.09
C ALA A 170 0.37 20.79 -6.96
N ILE A 171 -0.07 22.02 -7.21
CA ILE A 171 -0.09 23.10 -6.23
C ILE A 171 -0.93 22.71 -5.01
N ASN A 172 -2.12 22.13 -5.23
CA ASN A 172 -3.01 21.74 -4.14
C ASN A 172 -2.33 20.73 -3.19
N TYR A 173 -1.74 19.67 -3.73
CA TYR A 173 -1.12 18.63 -2.92
C TYR A 173 0.21 19.07 -2.30
N TYR A 174 1.06 19.84 -2.98
CA TYR A 174 2.25 20.40 -2.35
C TYR A 174 1.91 21.37 -1.21
N ARG A 175 0.83 22.14 -1.34
CA ARG A 175 0.34 23.01 -0.25
C ARG A 175 -0.10 22.18 0.95
N PHE A 176 -0.84 21.09 0.72
CA PHE A 176 -1.22 20.17 1.79
C PHE A 176 0.01 19.64 2.54
N VAL A 177 1.03 19.14 1.83
CA VAL A 177 2.26 18.61 2.44
C VAL A 177 2.97 19.69 3.28
N ALA A 178 3.16 20.88 2.72
CA ALA A 178 3.86 21.96 3.41
C ALA A 178 3.13 22.44 4.68
N GLN A 179 1.80 22.33 4.72
CA GLN A 179 0.97 22.69 5.87
C GLN A 179 0.89 21.55 6.90
N ALA A 180 0.65 20.32 6.45
CA ALA A 180 0.51 19.15 7.33
C ALA A 180 1.80 18.83 8.09
N TRP A 181 2.96 19.12 7.49
CA TRP A 181 4.28 18.93 8.09
C TRP A 181 5.00 20.23 8.45
N LEU A 182 4.27 21.33 8.68
CA LEU A 182 4.84 22.64 9.01
C LEU A 182 5.88 22.59 10.14
N HIS A 183 5.61 21.78 11.17
CA HIS A 183 6.45 21.58 12.35
C HIS A 183 6.86 20.10 12.53
N ALA A 184 6.97 19.36 11.43
CA ALA A 184 7.42 17.97 11.49
C ALA A 184 8.85 17.86 12.02
N ASP A 185 9.21 16.67 12.50
CA ASP A 185 10.55 16.37 12.99
C ASP A 185 11.62 16.74 11.95
N PRO A 186 12.86 17.07 12.39
CA PRO A 186 13.93 17.51 11.48
C PRO A 186 14.18 16.57 10.30
N GLU A 187 13.98 15.26 10.51
CA GLU A 187 14.14 14.22 9.48
C GLU A 187 13.13 14.34 8.33
N LEU A 188 11.97 14.95 8.56
CA LEU A 188 10.91 15.14 7.57
C LEU A 188 10.97 16.51 6.87
N GLN A 189 11.77 17.45 7.39
CA GLN A 189 11.92 18.80 6.82
C GLN A 189 12.40 18.83 5.35
N PRO A 190 13.25 17.89 4.86
CA PRO A 190 13.60 17.85 3.44
C PRO A 190 12.39 17.75 2.50
N TYR A 191 11.35 16.99 2.87
CA TYR A 191 10.13 16.85 2.08
C TYR A 191 9.29 18.12 2.09
N VAL A 192 9.28 18.86 3.20
CA VAL A 192 8.61 20.16 3.32
C VAL A 192 9.33 21.22 2.48
N ALA A 193 10.66 21.22 2.50
CA ALA A 193 11.48 22.11 1.68
C ALA A 193 11.24 21.88 0.18
N GLU A 194 11.17 20.61 -0.24
CA GLU A 194 10.80 20.24 -1.61
C GLU A 194 9.43 20.79 -2.00
N ALA A 195 8.40 20.56 -1.17
CA ALA A 195 7.05 21.03 -1.44
C ALA A 195 6.99 22.56 -1.56
N ARG A 196 7.69 23.29 -0.70
CA ARG A 196 7.78 24.77 -0.77
C ARG A 196 8.49 25.25 -2.04
N ALA A 197 9.58 24.61 -2.41
CA ALA A 197 10.29 24.93 -3.64
C ALA A 197 9.43 24.67 -4.88
N ALA A 198 8.69 23.56 -4.91
CA ALA A 198 7.75 23.26 -5.98
C ALA A 198 6.62 24.30 -6.06
N LEU A 199 6.06 24.71 -4.92
CA LEU A 199 5.06 25.77 -4.87
C LEU A 199 5.58 27.09 -5.45
N GLN A 200 6.80 27.50 -5.10
CA GLN A 200 7.40 28.73 -5.65
C GLN A 200 7.53 28.68 -7.18
N ARG A 201 8.00 27.56 -7.74
CA ARG A 201 8.08 27.37 -9.20
C ARG A 201 6.69 27.40 -9.86
N LEU A 202 5.76 26.62 -9.29
CA LEU A 202 4.41 26.43 -9.82
C LEU A 202 3.44 27.57 -9.51
N THR A 203 3.80 28.60 -8.76
CA THR A 203 3.00 29.84 -8.66
C THR A 203 3.65 31.02 -9.36
N GLY A 204 4.98 30.98 -9.56
CA GLY A 204 5.72 32.04 -10.25
C GLY A 204 5.67 31.99 -11.78
N GLU A 205 5.45 30.83 -12.39
CA GLU A 205 5.29 30.73 -13.84
C GLU A 205 3.90 31.26 -14.29
N PRO A 206 3.79 32.15 -15.29
CA PRO A 206 2.49 32.54 -15.83
C PRO A 206 1.80 31.33 -16.49
N ALA A 207 0.49 31.20 -16.31
CA ALA A 207 -0.31 30.18 -17.00
C ALA A 207 -0.15 30.36 -18.52
N ARG A 208 0.39 29.34 -19.20
CA ARG A 208 0.46 29.29 -20.67
C ARG A 208 -0.85 28.79 -21.25
#